data_AF-A0A9E0IIE5-F1
#
_entry.id   AF-A0A9E0IIE5-F1
#
_cell.length_a   1.000
_cell.length_b   1.000
_cell.length_c   1.000
_cell.angle_alpha   90.00
_cell.angle_beta   90.00
_cell.angle_gamma   90.00
#
_symmetry.space_group_name_H-M   'P 1'
#
loop_
_entity.id
_entity.type
_entity.pdbx_description
1 polymer ?
#
loop_
_entity_poly.entity_id
_entity_poly.type
_entity_poly.pdbx_seq_one_letter_code
_entity_poly.pdbx_strand_id
1 'polypeptide(L)'
;MLIRKLGMVRLTAVGVALALVAGAGCTGIVPYDDEGESAEARAAREYFETQVVPKLANCTGCHVAQAGIDFLRGATPTEIHATVMAFAPAVVNLEAPASSRLLTKGAHSGPALQSSEAAPMLQWLQLEREAVEIGGAQVLRETQPMMPLSDGVTINEIDLTPIGAAGSKVTFLAERLASGLYLSDLKLVGGTAGLYIEHPLFVSWTSPTTKEPDTIDRFFAEKKDLMAGQTDFIEGGTAAFVTFAPTNPISISFKVIEAFRGGGGGGGGGGGLGGGCRVLADFLTSAVAPLQASCTSCHAGAVAGAQNAVDMSKVGSADPAEQQQACNQILTRVNKNDPTNSGIFIAPDPAQATGHDFKFGSAADNTAFRNALLVWIEKERTAP
;
A
#
# COMPACT_ATOMS: atom_id res chain seq x y z
N MET A 1 -65.23 17.97 57.24
CA MET A 1 -64.89 16.54 57.43
C MET A 1 -64.52 15.95 56.07
N LEU A 2 -63.23 15.97 55.72
CA LEU A 2 -62.51 14.95 54.94
C LEU A 2 -61.05 15.40 54.81
N ILE A 3 -60.18 14.78 55.60
CA ILE A 3 -58.72 14.91 55.51
C ILE A 3 -58.26 13.86 54.49
N ARG A 4 -57.65 14.28 53.38
CA ARG A 4 -56.88 13.38 52.50
C ARG A 4 -55.39 13.72 52.65
N LYS A 5 -54.66 12.78 53.24
CA LYS A 5 -53.19 12.73 53.25
C LYS A 5 -52.69 12.53 51.82
N LEU A 6 -51.71 13.31 51.39
CA LEU A 6 -50.81 12.97 50.29
C LEU A 6 -49.38 12.97 50.83
N GLY A 7 -48.69 11.87 50.57
CA GLY A 7 -47.36 11.56 51.08
C GLY A 7 -46.27 12.41 50.45
N MET A 8 -45.23 12.66 51.25
CA MET A 8 -43.98 13.28 50.82
C MET A 8 -43.26 12.35 49.83
N VAL A 9 -43.01 12.85 48.61
CA VAL A 9 -42.01 12.28 47.70
C VAL A 9 -40.80 13.21 47.74
N ARG A 10 -39.65 12.66 48.16
CA ARG A 10 -38.36 13.34 48.12
C ARG A 10 -37.89 13.40 46.66
N LEU A 11 -37.72 14.61 46.12
CA LEU A 11 -36.97 14.85 44.88
C LEU A 11 -35.48 14.66 45.17
N THR A 12 -34.86 13.63 44.60
CA THR A 12 -33.41 13.55 44.40
C THR A 12 -33.05 14.28 43.11
N ALA A 13 -32.20 15.29 43.22
CA ALA A 13 -31.70 16.10 42.13
C ALA A 13 -30.91 15.26 41.12
N VAL A 14 -31.37 15.22 39.88
CA VAL A 14 -30.58 14.77 38.72
C VAL A 14 -29.81 16.00 38.23
N GLY A 15 -28.52 16.05 38.56
CA GLY A 15 -27.59 17.04 38.03
C GLY A 15 -27.26 16.69 36.57
N VAL A 16 -27.62 17.59 35.66
CA VAL A 16 -27.18 17.58 34.26
C VAL A 16 -25.75 18.09 34.24
N ALA A 17 -24.77 17.19 34.07
CA ALA A 17 -23.40 17.56 33.76
C ALA A 17 -23.24 17.68 32.24
N LEU A 18 -23.23 18.92 31.76
CA LEU A 18 -22.87 19.29 30.41
C LEU A 18 -21.34 19.16 30.28
N ALA A 19 -20.86 18.07 29.67
CA ALA A 19 -19.44 17.90 29.41
C ALA A 19 -19.05 18.67 28.14
N LEU A 20 -18.34 19.79 28.32
CA LEU A 20 -17.58 20.44 27.26
C LEU A 20 -16.43 19.51 26.83
N VAL A 21 -16.48 19.01 25.60
CA VAL A 21 -15.31 18.40 24.96
C VAL A 21 -14.48 19.53 24.34
N ALA A 22 -13.47 19.97 25.08
CA ALA A 22 -12.42 20.84 24.56
C ALA A 22 -11.42 19.96 23.80
N GLY A 23 -11.15 20.31 22.53
CA GLY A 23 -10.12 19.69 21.72
C GLY A 23 -8.74 19.89 22.33
N ALA A 24 -8.08 18.79 22.65
CA ALA A 24 -6.66 18.73 22.99
C ALA A 24 -6.02 17.69 22.08
N GLY A 25 -4.94 18.09 21.40
CA GLY A 25 -4.19 17.24 20.50
C GLY A 25 -3.66 15.97 21.18
N CYS A 26 -3.61 14.90 20.40
CA CYS A 26 -3.23 13.55 20.79
C CYS A 26 -1.86 13.50 21.49
N THR A 27 -1.88 13.30 22.81
CA THR A 27 -0.76 12.69 23.55
C THR A 27 -1.22 11.29 23.97
N GLY A 28 -0.51 10.27 23.48
CA GLY A 28 -0.96 8.88 23.46
C GLY A 28 -1.02 8.20 24.83
N ILE A 29 -2.24 7.96 25.30
CA ILE A 29 -2.55 6.86 26.21
C ILE A 29 -3.60 6.04 25.46
N VAL A 30 -3.19 4.87 24.95
CA VAL A 30 -4.12 3.88 24.41
C VAL A 30 -4.96 3.39 25.61
N PRO A 31 -6.29 3.56 25.61
CA PRO A 31 -7.11 3.03 26.68
C PRO A 31 -7.12 1.51 26.54
N TYR A 32 -6.34 0.84 27.40
CA TYR A 32 -6.55 -0.57 27.68
C TYR A 32 -7.90 -0.72 28.38
N ASP A 33 -8.67 -1.74 28.04
CA ASP A 33 -9.85 -2.08 28.84
C ASP A 33 -9.45 -2.66 30.20
N ASP A 34 -10.44 -2.92 31.05
CA ASP A 34 -10.23 -3.48 32.40
C ASP A 34 -9.56 -4.87 32.37
N GLU A 35 -9.41 -5.48 31.19
CA GLU A 35 -8.72 -6.76 30.94
C GLU A 35 -7.29 -6.59 30.38
N GLY A 36 -6.83 -5.36 30.16
CA GLY A 36 -5.46 -5.07 29.72
C GLY A 36 -5.22 -5.23 28.22
N GLU A 37 -6.28 -5.27 27.40
CA GLU A 37 -6.18 -5.41 25.94
C GLU A 37 -6.28 -4.04 25.24
N SER A 38 -5.46 -3.83 24.20
CA SER A 38 -5.55 -2.62 23.39
C SER A 38 -6.80 -2.63 22.50
N ALA A 39 -7.29 -1.44 22.13
CA ALA A 39 -8.45 -1.33 21.24
C ALA A 39 -8.22 -2.03 19.89
N GLU A 40 -6.97 -2.05 19.41
CA GLU A 40 -6.56 -2.66 18.16
C GLU A 40 -6.48 -4.18 18.24
N ALA A 41 -5.97 -4.72 19.36
CA ALA A 41 -6.01 -6.16 19.62
C ALA A 41 -7.46 -6.67 19.70
N ARG A 42 -8.33 -5.92 20.37
CA ARG A 42 -9.77 -6.22 20.39
C ARG A 42 -10.40 -6.14 19.00
N ALA A 43 -10.07 -5.13 18.21
CA ALA A 43 -10.57 -5.00 16.84
C ALA A 43 -10.11 -6.15 15.94
N ALA A 44 -8.83 -6.56 16.04
CA ALA A 44 -8.29 -7.70 15.32
C ALA A 44 -9.02 -9.00 15.68
N ARG A 45 -9.24 -9.25 16.98
CA ARG A 45 -10.01 -10.40 17.47
C ARG A 45 -11.45 -10.37 16.97
N GLU A 46 -12.19 -9.28 17.18
CA GLU A 46 -13.59 -9.17 16.75
C GLU A 46 -13.73 -9.38 15.23
N TYR A 47 -12.78 -8.85 14.46
CA TYR A 47 -12.76 -9.04 13.01
C TYR A 47 -12.44 -10.50 12.63
N PHE A 48 -11.50 -11.15 13.32
CA PHE A 48 -11.21 -12.56 13.13
C PHE A 48 -12.46 -13.42 13.32
N GLU A 49 -13.13 -13.23 14.45
CA GLU A 49 -14.31 -14.01 14.85
C GLU A 49 -15.48 -13.82 13.89
N THR A 50 -15.74 -12.58 13.48
CA THR A 50 -16.93 -12.24 12.70
C THR A 50 -16.73 -12.36 11.20
N GLN A 51 -15.53 -12.10 10.68
CA GLN A 51 -15.26 -12.04 9.24
C GLN A 51 -14.40 -13.20 8.74
N VAL A 52 -13.41 -13.66 9.51
CA VAL A 52 -12.44 -14.66 9.04
C VAL A 52 -12.90 -16.09 9.33
N VAL A 53 -13.34 -16.39 10.55
CA VAL A 53 -13.76 -17.75 10.94
C VAL A 53 -14.84 -18.33 10.02
N PRO A 54 -15.90 -17.59 9.63
CA PRO A 54 -16.88 -18.11 8.68
C PRO A 54 -16.30 -18.51 7.32
N LYS A 55 -15.24 -17.83 6.87
CA LYS A 55 -14.57 -18.11 5.58
C LYS A 55 -13.60 -19.28 5.66
N LEU A 56 -13.13 -19.62 6.86
CA LEU A 56 -12.29 -20.78 7.11
C LEU A 56 -13.08 -22.09 7.23
N ALA A 57 -14.42 -22.04 7.25
CA ALA A 57 -15.28 -23.22 7.44
C ALA A 57 -14.94 -24.35 6.45
N ASN A 58 -14.70 -24.00 5.18
CA ASN A 58 -14.37 -24.96 4.12
C ASN A 58 -12.97 -25.59 4.26
N CYS A 59 -12.12 -25.05 5.12
CA CYS A 59 -10.75 -25.52 5.35
C CYS A 59 -10.66 -26.48 6.55
N THR A 60 -11.64 -26.44 7.46
CA THR A 60 -11.59 -27.14 8.74
C THR A 60 -11.52 -28.67 8.61
N GLY A 61 -12.11 -29.25 7.56
CA GLY A 61 -12.13 -30.70 7.34
C GLY A 61 -10.73 -31.35 7.26
N CYS A 62 -9.71 -30.59 6.83
CA CYS A 62 -8.33 -31.06 6.80
C CYS A 62 -7.46 -30.39 7.89
N HIS A 63 -7.67 -29.09 8.13
CA HIS A 63 -6.75 -28.28 8.92
C HIS A 63 -7.02 -28.27 10.44
N VAL A 64 -7.94 -29.11 10.95
CA VAL A 64 -8.21 -29.23 12.39
C VAL A 64 -7.40 -30.35 13.06
N ALA A 65 -7.25 -31.50 12.39
CA ALA A 65 -6.74 -32.71 13.03
C ALA A 65 -5.57 -33.39 12.30
N GLN A 66 -5.31 -33.04 11.04
CA GLN A 66 -4.23 -33.68 10.28
C GLN A 66 -2.88 -33.10 10.68
N ALA A 67 -2.07 -33.92 11.35
CA ALA A 67 -0.75 -33.54 11.84
C ALA A 67 0.12 -32.93 10.72
N GLY A 68 0.69 -31.77 11.01
CA GLY A 68 1.58 -31.03 10.10
C GLY A 68 0.85 -30.03 9.20
N ILE A 69 -0.48 -30.02 9.19
CA ILE A 69 -1.30 -28.99 8.53
C ILE A 69 -2.46 -28.51 9.42
N ASP A 70 -2.45 -28.86 10.70
CA ASP A 70 -3.50 -28.65 11.70
C ASP A 70 -3.54 -27.22 12.27
N PHE A 71 -3.33 -26.21 11.43
CA PHE A 71 -3.26 -24.81 11.84
C PHE A 71 -4.60 -24.19 12.22
N LEU A 72 -5.73 -24.87 11.95
CA LEU A 72 -7.07 -24.48 12.38
C LEU A 72 -7.56 -25.28 13.59
N ARG A 73 -6.67 -25.99 14.30
CA ARG A 73 -7.06 -26.71 15.53
C ARG A 73 -7.59 -25.73 16.58
N GLY A 74 -8.74 -26.05 17.15
CA GLY A 74 -9.40 -25.26 18.20
C GLY A 74 -10.90 -25.49 18.18
N ALA A 75 -11.54 -25.41 19.35
CA ALA A 75 -12.99 -25.52 19.51
C ALA A 75 -13.67 -24.14 19.51
N THR A 76 -12.93 -23.09 19.81
CA THR A 76 -13.42 -21.69 19.81
C THR A 76 -12.64 -20.84 18.81
N PRO A 77 -13.22 -19.73 18.31
CA PRO A 77 -12.48 -18.77 17.50
C PRO A 77 -11.14 -18.34 18.13
N THR A 78 -11.11 -18.09 19.44
CA THR A 78 -9.89 -17.73 20.17
C THR A 78 -8.84 -18.82 20.14
N GLU A 79 -9.23 -20.09 20.28
CA GLU A 79 -8.29 -21.23 20.19
C GLU A 79 -7.77 -21.44 18.76
N ILE A 80 -8.63 -21.25 17.76
CA ILE A 80 -8.25 -21.31 16.35
C ILE A 80 -7.25 -20.19 16.05
N HIS A 81 -7.54 -18.96 16.47
CA HIS A 81 -6.65 -17.80 16.33
C HIS A 81 -5.27 -18.10 16.92
N ALA A 82 -5.22 -18.51 18.19
CA ALA A 82 -3.97 -18.84 18.87
C ALA A 82 -3.17 -19.92 18.13
N THR A 83 -3.85 -20.94 17.60
CA THR A 83 -3.20 -22.00 16.82
C THR A 83 -2.67 -21.49 15.49
N VAL A 84 -3.45 -20.70 14.75
CA VAL A 84 -3.02 -20.12 13.46
C VAL A 84 -1.79 -19.25 13.66
N MET A 85 -1.80 -18.39 14.67
CA MET A 85 -0.71 -17.46 14.97
C MET A 85 0.57 -18.16 15.43
N ALA A 86 0.46 -19.26 16.17
CA ALA A 86 1.60 -20.02 16.70
C ALA A 86 2.09 -21.15 15.78
N PHE A 87 1.41 -21.43 14.66
CA PHE A 87 1.68 -22.62 13.86
C PHE A 87 3.08 -22.61 13.24
N ALA A 88 3.76 -23.77 13.23
CA ALA A 88 5.09 -23.94 12.67
C ALA A 88 5.12 -25.06 11.61
N PRO A 89 5.63 -24.82 10.39
CA PRO A 89 6.15 -23.55 9.89
C PRO A 89 5.05 -22.49 9.73
N ALA A 90 5.40 -21.22 10.01
CA ALA A 90 4.47 -20.09 10.05
C ALA A 90 3.52 -20.06 8.85
N VAL A 91 2.22 -19.94 9.13
CA VAL A 91 1.18 -19.73 8.11
C VAL A 91 0.79 -18.26 7.98
N VAL A 92 1.01 -17.50 9.05
CA VAL A 92 0.86 -16.05 9.16
C VAL A 92 2.24 -15.40 9.05
N ASN A 93 2.31 -14.32 8.27
CA ASN A 93 3.45 -13.40 8.26
C ASN A 93 2.95 -12.00 8.59
N LEU A 94 3.07 -11.58 9.84
CA LEU A 94 2.67 -10.22 10.24
C LEU A 94 3.61 -9.14 9.72
N GLU A 95 4.85 -9.46 9.35
CA GLU A 95 5.75 -8.46 8.74
C GLU A 95 5.34 -8.13 7.30
N ALA A 96 4.72 -9.08 6.61
CA ALA A 96 4.19 -8.89 5.26
C ALA A 96 2.88 -9.68 5.12
N PRO A 97 1.75 -9.14 5.63
CA PRO A 97 0.45 -9.81 5.65
C PRO A 97 0.07 -10.48 4.33
N ALA A 98 0.23 -9.78 3.21
CA ALA A 98 -0.08 -10.28 1.86
C ALA A 98 0.77 -11.51 1.44
N SER A 99 1.96 -11.68 2.02
CA SER A 99 2.85 -12.82 1.77
C SER A 99 2.53 -14.04 2.63
N SER A 100 1.62 -13.92 3.60
CA SER A 100 1.24 -15.02 4.50
C SER A 100 0.91 -16.27 3.70
N ARG A 101 1.44 -17.42 4.11
CA ARG A 101 1.15 -18.71 3.45
C ARG A 101 -0.35 -19.02 3.46
N LEU A 102 -1.08 -18.51 4.44
CA LEU A 102 -2.55 -18.53 4.47
C LEU A 102 -3.18 -17.94 3.19
N LEU A 103 -2.59 -16.86 2.64
CA LEU A 103 -3.06 -16.19 1.42
C LEU A 103 -2.42 -16.75 0.14
N THR A 104 -1.17 -17.21 0.21
CA THR A 104 -0.34 -17.49 -0.98
C THR A 104 -0.21 -18.97 -1.35
N LYS A 105 -0.70 -19.92 -0.52
CA LYS A 105 -0.50 -21.37 -0.72
C LYS A 105 -1.01 -21.91 -2.08
N GLY A 106 -2.02 -21.26 -2.66
CA GLY A 106 -2.63 -21.62 -3.94
C GLY A 106 -3.34 -22.98 -3.92
N ALA A 107 -3.43 -23.62 -5.09
CA ALA A 107 -4.07 -24.91 -5.25
C ALA A 107 -3.39 -26.00 -4.41
N HIS A 108 -4.19 -26.83 -3.76
CA HIS A 108 -3.76 -27.99 -2.98
C HIS A 108 -4.86 -29.07 -3.06
N SER A 109 -4.76 -30.15 -2.28
CA SER A 109 -5.78 -31.21 -2.29
C SER A 109 -7.17 -30.72 -1.86
N GLY A 110 -7.22 -29.61 -1.11
CA GLY A 110 -8.43 -28.86 -0.80
C GLY A 110 -8.62 -27.64 -1.72
N PRO A 111 -9.76 -26.95 -1.62
CA PRO A 111 -10.02 -25.76 -2.43
C PRO A 111 -8.98 -24.67 -2.13
N ALA A 112 -8.51 -23.98 -3.17
CA ALA A 112 -7.73 -22.76 -2.99
C ALA A 112 -8.62 -21.66 -2.39
N LEU A 113 -7.99 -20.73 -1.67
CA LEU A 113 -8.65 -19.53 -1.17
C LEU A 113 -9.19 -18.71 -2.36
N GLN A 114 -10.47 -18.36 -2.32
CA GLN A 114 -11.07 -17.49 -3.34
C GLN A 114 -10.75 -16.02 -3.05
N SER A 115 -10.78 -15.16 -4.07
CA SER A 115 -10.50 -13.72 -3.90
C SER A 115 -11.44 -13.04 -2.89
N SER A 116 -12.70 -13.49 -2.81
CA SER A 116 -13.71 -13.03 -1.84
C SER A 116 -13.45 -13.51 -0.40
N GLU A 117 -12.58 -14.50 -0.23
CA GLU A 117 -12.12 -15.02 1.05
C GLU A 117 -10.77 -14.42 1.46
N ALA A 118 -9.91 -14.12 0.48
CA ALA A 118 -8.59 -13.53 0.67
C ALA A 118 -8.62 -12.11 1.24
N ALA A 119 -9.52 -11.25 0.75
CA ALA A 119 -9.53 -9.84 1.17
C ALA A 119 -9.80 -9.69 2.69
N PRO A 120 -10.81 -10.38 3.27
CA PRO A 120 -11.03 -10.34 4.72
C PRO A 120 -9.91 -10.99 5.54
N MET A 121 -9.26 -12.02 5.02
CA MET A 121 -8.08 -12.59 5.70
C MET A 121 -6.90 -11.62 5.71
N LEU A 122 -6.65 -10.93 4.60
CA LEU A 122 -5.63 -9.89 4.54
C LEU A 122 -5.94 -8.74 5.50
N GLN A 123 -7.20 -8.27 5.53
CA GLN A 123 -7.63 -7.23 6.45
C GLN A 123 -7.41 -7.63 7.91
N TRP A 124 -7.74 -8.87 8.27
CA TRP A 124 -7.45 -9.40 9.59
C TRP A 124 -5.95 -9.42 9.90
N LEU A 125 -5.13 -9.96 9.00
CA LEU A 125 -3.67 -10.02 9.18
C LEU A 125 -3.05 -8.62 9.31
N GLN A 126 -3.63 -7.62 8.63
CA GLN A 126 -3.26 -6.22 8.81
C GLN A 126 -3.62 -5.77 10.24
N LEU A 127 -4.86 -5.98 10.71
CA LEU A 127 -5.26 -5.65 12.08
C LEU A 127 -4.40 -6.34 13.15
N GLU A 128 -4.03 -7.61 12.95
CA GLU A 128 -3.11 -8.34 13.83
C GLU A 128 -1.72 -7.68 13.87
N ARG A 129 -1.22 -7.25 12.70
CA ARG A 129 0.04 -6.49 12.64
C ARG A 129 -0.09 -5.19 13.42
N GLU A 130 -1.17 -4.42 13.22
CA GLU A 130 -1.40 -3.17 13.98
C GLU A 130 -1.47 -3.42 15.49
N ALA A 131 -2.14 -4.49 15.90
CA ALA A 131 -2.26 -4.90 17.31
C ALA A 131 -0.91 -5.26 17.94
N VAL A 132 -0.06 -6.01 17.23
CA VAL A 132 1.29 -6.38 17.70
C VAL A 132 2.21 -5.16 17.74
N GLU A 133 2.11 -4.26 16.76
CA GLU A 133 2.91 -3.04 16.71
C GLU A 133 2.56 -2.08 17.86
N ILE A 134 1.28 -1.94 18.20
CA ILE A 134 0.82 -1.08 19.31
C ILE A 134 1.05 -1.74 20.68
N GLY A 135 0.86 -3.05 20.81
CA GLY A 135 1.21 -3.82 22.01
C GLY A 135 2.72 -3.90 22.28
N GLY A 136 3.53 -3.56 21.28
CA GLY A 136 4.99 -3.55 21.30
C GLY A 136 5.60 -2.21 20.88
N ALA A 137 5.13 -1.07 21.41
CA ALA A 137 5.81 0.24 21.32
C ALA A 137 6.27 0.71 19.92
N GLN A 138 5.66 0.23 18.84
CA GLN A 138 5.80 0.78 17.50
C GLN A 138 4.44 1.38 17.12
N VAL A 139 4.28 2.67 17.42
CA VAL A 139 3.09 3.43 16.99
C VAL A 139 3.07 3.40 15.47
N LEU A 140 2.06 2.80 14.84
CA LEU A 140 1.84 2.96 13.42
C LEU A 140 1.72 4.44 13.09
N ARG A 141 2.55 4.87 12.15
CA ARG A 141 2.71 6.28 11.80
C ARG A 141 1.93 6.53 10.53
N GLU A 142 0.62 6.68 10.68
CA GLU A 142 -0.29 6.95 9.57
C GLU A 142 -0.51 8.45 9.39
N THR A 143 -0.40 8.92 8.14
CA THR A 143 -0.68 10.31 7.80
C THR A 143 -2.16 10.63 7.98
N GLN A 144 -2.48 11.91 8.11
CA GLN A 144 -3.89 12.33 8.06
C GLN A 144 -4.49 12.01 6.68
N PRO A 145 -5.77 11.59 6.61
CA PRO A 145 -6.43 11.35 5.33
C PRO A 145 -6.56 12.65 4.53
N MET A 146 -6.33 12.57 3.22
CA MET A 146 -6.43 13.70 2.30
C MET A 146 -7.13 13.32 1.00
N MET A 147 -7.82 14.27 0.36
CA MET A 147 -8.54 14.00 -0.90
C MET A 147 -7.61 14.14 -2.11
N PRO A 148 -7.25 13.04 -2.82
CA PRO A 148 -6.21 13.08 -3.86
C PRO A 148 -6.63 13.84 -5.12
N LEU A 149 -7.93 13.88 -5.41
CA LEU A 149 -8.50 14.64 -6.50
C LEU A 149 -9.31 15.80 -5.93
N SER A 150 -8.71 16.99 -5.86
CA SER A 150 -9.37 18.22 -5.44
C SER A 150 -9.20 19.33 -6.49
N ASP A 151 -10.20 20.18 -6.62
CA ASP A 151 -10.24 21.20 -7.67
C ASP A 151 -9.03 22.14 -7.58
N GLY A 152 -8.31 22.28 -8.70
CA GLY A 152 -7.14 23.16 -8.81
C GLY A 152 -5.84 22.61 -8.24
N VAL A 153 -5.81 21.37 -7.73
CA VAL A 153 -4.58 20.72 -7.28
C VAL A 153 -3.90 20.04 -8.47
N THR A 154 -2.69 20.51 -8.80
CA THR A 154 -1.87 19.91 -9.85
C THR A 154 -0.90 18.89 -9.28
N ILE A 155 -0.37 19.06 -8.07
CA ILE A 155 0.47 18.09 -7.36
C ILE A 155 -0.05 17.99 -5.92
N ASN A 156 -0.29 16.77 -5.46
CA ASN A 156 -0.63 16.49 -4.07
C ASN A 156 0.65 16.42 -3.23
N GLU A 157 0.58 16.94 -2.02
CA GLU A 157 1.65 16.84 -1.02
C GLU A 157 1.06 16.31 0.30
N ILE A 158 1.64 15.24 0.83
CA ILE A 158 1.34 14.71 2.16
C ILE A 158 2.52 15.03 3.08
N ASP A 159 2.30 15.90 4.05
CA ASP A 159 3.29 16.26 5.07
C ASP A 159 3.47 15.10 6.06
N LEU A 160 4.73 14.69 6.27
CA LEU A 160 5.09 13.62 7.19
C LEU A 160 5.54 14.16 8.57
N THR A 161 5.56 15.47 8.76
CA THR A 161 5.87 16.12 10.04
C THR A 161 4.98 15.63 11.20
N PRO A 162 3.64 15.50 11.03
CA PRO A 162 2.76 15.03 12.10
C PRO A 162 3.10 13.60 12.59
N ILE A 163 3.79 12.84 11.76
CA ILE A 163 4.23 11.47 12.06
C ILE A 163 5.75 11.40 12.25
N GLY A 164 6.38 12.48 12.73
CA GLY A 164 7.76 12.43 13.23
C GLY A 164 8.86 12.59 12.18
N ALA A 165 8.52 12.83 10.91
CA ALA A 165 9.49 13.14 9.86
C ALA A 165 9.42 14.62 9.47
N ALA A 166 9.93 15.48 10.34
CA ALA A 166 9.85 16.93 10.19
C ALA A 166 10.41 17.44 8.85
N GLY A 167 9.58 18.16 8.09
CA GLY A 167 9.92 18.74 6.80
C GLY A 167 10.00 17.75 5.64
N SER A 168 9.75 16.46 5.88
CA SER A 168 9.65 15.43 4.85
C SER A 168 8.23 15.35 4.30
N LYS A 169 8.09 14.95 3.02
CA LYS A 169 6.78 14.79 2.38
C LYS A 169 6.75 13.67 1.34
N VAL A 170 5.55 13.18 1.06
CA VAL A 170 5.25 12.40 -0.16
C VAL A 170 4.57 13.34 -1.16
N THR A 171 5.00 13.32 -2.42
CA THR A 171 4.36 14.08 -3.50
C THR A 171 3.90 13.19 -4.62
N PHE A 172 2.76 13.48 -5.26
CA PHE A 172 2.28 12.75 -6.43
C PHE A 172 1.24 13.54 -7.22
N LEU A 173 1.10 13.19 -8.49
CA LEU A 173 -0.05 13.52 -9.32
C LEU A 173 -1.11 12.43 -9.13
N ALA A 174 -2.36 12.82 -8.98
CA ALA A 174 -3.47 11.88 -8.89
C ALA A 174 -4.38 12.04 -10.10
N GLU A 175 -4.80 10.93 -10.67
CA GLU A 175 -5.67 10.88 -11.85
C GLU A 175 -6.77 9.85 -11.64
N ARG A 176 -7.94 10.13 -12.22
CA ARG A 176 -9.09 9.22 -12.17
C ARG A 176 -8.90 8.09 -13.18
N LEU A 177 -9.01 6.84 -12.74
CA LEU A 177 -9.25 5.68 -13.60
C LEU A 177 -10.75 5.37 -13.67
N ALA A 178 -11.14 4.49 -14.58
CA ALA A 178 -12.54 4.07 -14.73
C ALA A 178 -13.14 3.50 -13.43
N SER A 179 -12.34 2.76 -12.65
CA SER A 179 -12.78 2.13 -11.40
C SER A 179 -11.90 2.47 -10.19
N GLY A 180 -10.92 3.37 -10.32
CA GLY A 180 -9.89 3.54 -9.28
C GLY A 180 -9.07 4.81 -9.40
N LEU A 181 -7.98 4.87 -8.64
CA LEU A 181 -7.07 6.01 -8.61
C LEU A 181 -5.73 5.64 -9.24
N TYR A 182 -5.18 6.50 -10.09
CA TYR A 182 -3.82 6.37 -10.60
C TYR A 182 -2.95 7.47 -10.01
N LEU A 183 -1.83 7.07 -9.40
CA LEU A 183 -0.80 7.99 -8.93
C LEU A 183 0.36 7.95 -9.91
N SER A 184 0.83 9.13 -10.31
CA SER A 184 2.07 9.30 -11.06
C SER A 184 2.95 10.35 -10.38
N ASP A 185 4.21 10.41 -10.80
CA ASP A 185 5.24 11.24 -10.14
C ASP A 185 5.33 11.02 -8.61
N LEU A 186 5.08 9.78 -8.16
CA LEU A 186 5.03 9.42 -6.74
C LEU A 186 6.44 9.42 -6.12
N LYS A 187 6.73 10.43 -5.31
CA LYS A 187 8.07 10.71 -4.76
C LYS A 187 8.04 10.89 -3.25
N LEU A 188 9.18 10.62 -2.64
CA LEU A 188 9.55 11.04 -1.29
C LEU A 188 10.50 12.21 -1.38
N VAL A 189 10.32 13.17 -0.47
CA VAL A 189 11.21 14.31 -0.28
C VAL A 189 11.70 14.28 1.17
N GLY A 190 13.02 14.20 1.35
CA GLY A 190 13.66 14.23 2.67
C GLY A 190 13.68 15.64 3.25
N GLY A 191 13.28 15.76 4.51
CA GLY A 191 13.37 17.01 5.29
C GLY A 191 14.80 17.36 5.68
N THR A 192 14.97 18.27 6.64
CA THR A 192 16.31 18.75 7.05
C THR A 192 17.18 17.67 7.73
N ALA A 193 16.55 16.65 8.31
CA ALA A 193 17.23 15.50 8.90
C ALA A 193 17.29 14.29 7.92
N GLY A 194 16.89 14.49 6.66
CA GLY A 194 16.63 13.41 5.73
C GLY A 194 15.43 12.56 6.15
N LEU A 195 15.28 11.38 5.55
CA LEU A 195 14.13 10.51 5.75
C LEU A 195 14.53 9.05 5.55
N TYR A 196 14.22 8.21 6.53
CA TYR A 196 14.22 6.77 6.38
C TYR A 196 12.79 6.23 6.47
N ILE A 197 12.35 5.47 5.46
CA ILE A 197 11.06 4.77 5.51
C ILE A 197 11.20 3.27 5.25
N GLU A 198 10.27 2.50 5.81
CA GLU A 198 10.00 1.13 5.39
C GLU A 198 8.50 0.93 5.19
N HIS A 199 8.16 0.22 4.12
CA HIS A 199 6.82 -0.33 3.87
C HIS A 199 5.70 0.72 3.92
N PRO A 200 5.65 1.65 2.96
CA PRO A 200 4.51 2.56 2.83
C PRO A 200 3.27 1.80 2.34
N LEU A 201 2.24 1.70 3.18
CA LEU A 201 0.94 1.13 2.84
C LEU A 201 -0.08 2.25 2.62
N PHE A 202 -0.57 2.37 1.39
CA PHE A 202 -1.67 3.28 1.08
C PHE A 202 -3.00 2.71 1.57
N VAL A 203 -3.86 3.60 2.07
CA VAL A 203 -5.18 3.26 2.62
C VAL A 203 -6.23 4.21 2.05
N SER A 204 -7.33 3.68 1.52
CA SER A 204 -8.51 4.44 1.11
C SER A 204 -9.51 4.51 2.27
N TRP A 205 -10.19 5.64 2.41
CA TRP A 205 -11.22 5.83 3.44
C TRP A 205 -12.60 5.89 2.80
N THR A 206 -13.41 4.85 2.95
CA THR A 206 -14.80 4.84 2.46
C THR A 206 -15.75 5.58 3.40
N SER A 207 -15.34 5.76 4.65
CA SER A 207 -15.99 6.62 5.64
C SER A 207 -14.93 7.14 6.62
N PRO A 208 -15.24 8.10 7.50
CA PRO A 208 -14.32 8.55 8.54
C PRO A 208 -13.83 7.46 9.50
N THR A 209 -14.47 6.28 9.50
CA THR A 209 -14.12 5.16 10.39
C THR A 209 -13.85 3.86 9.63
N THR A 210 -13.93 3.86 8.30
CA THR A 210 -13.77 2.65 7.48
C THR A 210 -12.57 2.82 6.56
N LYS A 211 -11.53 2.03 6.85
CA LYS A 211 -10.29 1.96 6.09
C LYS A 211 -10.32 0.77 5.14
N GLU A 212 -9.82 0.97 3.94
CA GLU A 212 -9.58 -0.06 2.92
C GLU A 212 -8.11 0.05 2.48
N PRO A 213 -7.21 -0.73 3.08
CA PRO A 213 -5.81 -0.78 2.69
C PRO A 213 -5.62 -1.29 1.26
N ASP A 214 -4.48 -0.97 0.65
CA ASP A 214 -4.08 -1.56 -0.62
C ASP A 214 -4.01 -3.10 -0.49
N THR A 215 -4.91 -3.80 -1.16
CA THR A 215 -5.15 -5.24 -0.98
C THR A 215 -4.03 -6.12 -1.53
N ILE A 216 -3.09 -5.55 -2.27
CA ILE A 216 -1.89 -6.26 -2.75
C ILE A 216 -0.62 -5.82 -2.04
N ASP A 217 -0.73 -4.85 -1.12
CA ASP A 217 0.39 -4.28 -0.36
C ASP A 217 1.60 -3.98 -1.24
N ARG A 218 1.37 -3.19 -2.30
CA ARG A 218 2.29 -3.11 -3.45
C ARG A 218 3.68 -2.57 -3.14
N PHE A 219 3.86 -1.93 -1.99
CA PHE A 219 5.14 -1.36 -1.56
C PHE A 219 5.68 -2.06 -0.31
N PHE A 220 5.29 -3.32 -0.05
CA PHE A 220 5.73 -4.03 1.15
C PHE A 220 7.27 -4.09 1.29
N ALA A 221 7.98 -4.25 0.19
CA ALA A 221 9.43 -4.39 0.16
C ALA A 221 10.16 -3.03 0.11
N GLU A 222 9.42 -1.93 -0.01
CA GLU A 222 10.02 -0.63 -0.26
C GLU A 222 10.73 -0.13 1.00
N LYS A 223 11.99 0.26 0.80
CA LYS A 223 12.82 0.93 1.81
C LYS A 223 13.57 2.06 1.14
N LYS A 224 13.61 3.23 1.77
CA LYS A 224 14.32 4.40 1.25
C LYS A 224 15.05 5.11 2.38
N ASP A 225 16.31 5.46 2.14
CA ASP A 225 17.15 6.24 3.05
C ASP A 225 17.64 7.51 2.33
N LEU A 226 16.86 8.58 2.44
CA LEU A 226 17.12 9.85 1.75
C LEU A 226 17.89 10.81 2.64
N MET A 227 19.00 11.34 2.11
CA MET A 227 19.68 12.47 2.73
C MET A 227 18.79 13.71 2.79
N ALA A 228 19.20 14.69 3.59
CA ALA A 228 18.48 15.94 3.73
C ALA A 228 18.25 16.66 2.38
N GLY A 229 17.01 17.05 2.12
CA GLY A 229 16.60 17.75 0.90
C GLY A 229 16.61 16.91 -0.38
N GLN A 230 16.95 15.61 -0.31
CA GLN A 230 16.91 14.73 -1.47
C GLN A 230 15.49 14.30 -1.82
N THR A 231 15.29 14.01 -3.10
CA THR A 231 14.04 13.49 -3.64
C THR A 231 14.31 12.19 -4.36
N ASP A 232 13.46 11.18 -4.15
CA ASP A 232 13.50 9.93 -4.90
C ASP A 232 12.08 9.40 -5.15
N PHE A 233 11.92 8.52 -6.13
CA PHE A 233 10.66 7.85 -6.38
C PHE A 233 10.40 6.75 -5.35
N ILE A 234 9.13 6.57 -4.97
CA ILE A 234 8.67 5.36 -4.28
C ILE A 234 8.54 4.25 -5.32
N GLU A 235 9.38 3.22 -5.21
CA GLU A 235 9.62 2.22 -6.26
C GLU A 235 9.80 2.93 -7.62
N GLY A 236 8.77 2.83 -8.45
CA GLY A 236 8.73 3.34 -9.79
C GLY A 236 8.12 4.72 -9.99
N GLY A 237 7.56 5.30 -8.93
CA GLY A 237 6.88 6.57 -9.01
C GLY A 237 5.53 6.52 -9.73
N THR A 238 4.95 5.33 -9.92
CA THR A 238 3.56 5.16 -10.36
C THR A 238 2.86 4.05 -9.60
N ALA A 239 1.56 4.21 -9.38
CA ALA A 239 0.74 3.19 -8.75
C ALA A 239 -0.73 3.29 -9.17
N ALA A 240 -1.34 2.17 -9.55
CA ALA A 240 -2.76 2.10 -9.91
C ALA A 240 -3.57 1.38 -8.83
N PHE A 241 -4.37 2.11 -8.09
CA PHE A 241 -5.23 1.60 -7.03
C PHE A 241 -6.63 1.35 -7.60
N VAL A 242 -6.81 0.18 -8.20
CA VAL A 242 -8.05 -0.21 -8.89
C VAL A 242 -9.26 -0.36 -7.96
N THR A 243 -9.04 -0.47 -6.64
CA THR A 243 -10.08 -0.53 -5.61
C THR A 243 -10.31 0.79 -4.90
N PHE A 244 -9.43 1.80 -5.10
CA PHE A 244 -9.54 3.07 -4.39
C PHE A 244 -10.46 3.98 -5.18
N ALA A 245 -11.68 4.18 -4.70
CA ALA A 245 -12.61 5.08 -5.36
C ALA A 245 -11.98 6.49 -5.43
N PRO A 246 -12.00 7.17 -6.59
CA PRO A 246 -11.34 8.46 -6.77
C PRO A 246 -11.92 9.60 -5.89
N THR A 247 -13.05 9.35 -5.23
CA THR A 247 -13.74 10.27 -4.32
C THR A 247 -13.45 10.01 -2.85
N ASN A 248 -12.66 8.98 -2.54
CA ASN A 248 -12.30 8.65 -1.17
C ASN A 248 -11.01 9.38 -0.78
N PRO A 249 -10.91 9.87 0.48
CA PRO A 249 -9.62 10.27 1.02
C PRO A 249 -8.64 9.11 1.05
N ILE A 250 -7.35 9.41 0.98
CA ILE A 250 -6.27 8.46 1.16
C ILE A 250 -5.32 8.88 2.27
N SER A 251 -4.74 7.92 2.96
CA SER A 251 -3.63 8.09 3.89
C SER A 251 -2.50 7.10 3.55
N ILE A 252 -1.33 7.30 4.16
CA ILE A 252 -0.19 6.39 4.04
C ILE A 252 0.21 5.97 5.46
N SER A 253 0.23 4.67 5.70
CA SER A 253 0.76 4.07 6.91
C SER A 253 2.19 3.59 6.62
N PHE A 254 3.10 3.75 7.59
CA PHE A 254 4.48 3.29 7.47
C PHE A 254 4.79 2.32 8.60
N LYS A 255 5.49 1.22 8.26
CA LYS A 255 6.10 0.35 9.29
C LYS A 255 7.18 1.09 10.05
N VAL A 256 8.04 1.81 9.33
CA VAL A 256 9.10 2.64 9.91
C VAL A 256 9.09 4.00 9.23
N ILE A 257 9.17 5.06 10.02
CA ILE A 257 9.45 6.41 9.54
C ILE A 257 10.33 7.15 10.55
N GLU A 258 11.53 7.51 10.11
CA GLU A 258 12.57 8.10 10.96
C GLU A 258 13.45 9.09 10.18
N ALA A 259 14.38 9.74 10.88
CA ALA A 259 15.45 10.49 10.23
C ALA A 259 16.40 9.57 9.45
N PHE A 260 17.14 10.16 8.51
CA PHE A 260 18.16 9.46 7.71
C PHE A 260 19.12 8.66 8.60
N ARG A 261 19.32 7.38 8.28
CA ARG A 261 20.11 6.45 9.10
C ARG A 261 21.58 6.37 8.66
N GLY A 262 21.93 6.90 7.49
CA GLY A 262 23.31 6.97 7.02
C GLY A 262 23.98 5.62 6.77
N GLY A 263 23.19 4.54 6.70
CA GLY A 263 23.69 3.17 6.77
C GLY A 263 22.88 2.18 5.95
N GLY A 264 23.24 2.03 4.67
CA GLY A 264 23.14 0.74 3.98
C GLY A 264 21.79 0.35 3.34
N GLY A 265 20.87 1.27 3.10
CA GLY A 265 19.58 0.95 2.48
C GLY A 265 19.09 1.95 1.45
N GLY A 266 19.82 2.09 0.33
CA GLY A 266 19.30 2.66 -0.91
C GLY A 266 18.82 4.11 -0.84
N GLY A 267 19.71 5.06 -1.13
CA GLY A 267 19.28 6.43 -1.42
C GLY A 267 20.44 7.41 -1.53
N GLY A 268 20.87 7.65 -2.77
CA GLY A 268 21.87 8.66 -3.07
C GLY A 268 22.26 8.66 -4.53
N GLY A 269 21.46 9.34 -5.36
CA GLY A 269 21.81 9.95 -6.64
C GLY A 269 22.82 9.22 -7.54
N GLY A 270 22.32 8.64 -8.63
CA GLY A 270 23.12 8.33 -9.81
C GLY A 270 23.94 7.05 -9.70
N GLY A 271 23.33 5.94 -10.12
CA GLY A 271 24.06 4.73 -10.53
C GLY A 271 24.85 4.05 -9.43
N GLY A 272 24.21 3.17 -8.67
CA GLY A 272 24.95 2.15 -7.94
C GLY A 272 24.27 1.67 -6.68
N LEU A 273 24.01 0.35 -6.67
CA LEU A 273 23.79 -0.50 -5.50
C LEU A 273 22.37 -0.48 -4.91
N GLY A 274 21.44 -1.11 -5.66
CA GLY A 274 20.17 -1.63 -5.16
C GLY A 274 18.97 -1.33 -6.07
N GLY A 275 18.80 -2.06 -7.18
CA GLY A 275 17.53 -2.06 -7.93
C GLY A 275 17.54 -1.53 -9.37
N GLY A 276 18.70 -1.32 -9.99
CA GLY A 276 18.77 -1.07 -11.43
C GLY A 276 18.31 -2.29 -12.24
N CYS A 277 17.94 -2.07 -13.50
CA CYS A 277 17.55 -3.08 -14.46
C CYS A 277 18.57 -4.22 -14.54
N ARG A 278 18.08 -5.44 -14.25
CA ARG A 278 18.87 -6.66 -14.06
C ARG A 278 18.90 -7.49 -15.33
N VAL A 279 17.86 -7.42 -16.15
CA VAL A 279 17.74 -8.19 -17.40
C VAL A 279 17.82 -7.29 -18.62
N LEU A 280 18.92 -6.54 -18.73
CA LEU A 280 19.17 -5.58 -19.82
C LEU A 280 19.00 -6.20 -21.21
N ALA A 281 19.46 -7.44 -21.42
CA ALA A 281 19.31 -8.11 -22.71
C ALA A 281 17.84 -8.28 -23.13
N ASP A 282 16.95 -8.55 -22.18
CA ASP A 282 15.52 -8.67 -22.43
C ASP A 282 14.87 -7.32 -22.68
N PHE A 283 15.30 -6.27 -21.97
CA PHE A 283 14.90 -4.89 -22.27
C PHE A 283 15.25 -4.51 -23.71
N LEU A 284 16.50 -4.75 -24.12
CA LEU A 284 16.98 -4.42 -25.46
C LEU A 284 16.22 -5.17 -26.55
N THR A 285 15.88 -6.44 -26.33
CA THR A 285 15.23 -7.28 -27.34
C THR A 285 13.72 -7.07 -27.43
N SER A 286 13.04 -6.79 -26.32
CA SER A 286 11.57 -6.78 -26.26
C SER A 286 10.95 -5.41 -26.02
N ALA A 287 11.66 -4.48 -25.37
CA ALA A 287 11.11 -3.17 -25.00
C ALA A 287 11.58 -2.02 -25.89
N VAL A 288 12.83 -2.03 -26.38
CA VAL A 288 13.40 -0.88 -27.12
C VAL A 288 12.59 -0.52 -28.37
N ALA A 289 12.35 -1.47 -29.26
CA ALA A 289 11.62 -1.20 -30.51
C ALA A 289 10.20 -0.64 -30.28
N PRO A 290 9.34 -1.24 -29.44
CA PRO A 290 8.01 -0.67 -29.16
C PRO A 290 8.07 0.69 -28.46
N LEU A 291 9.02 0.92 -27.54
CA LEU A 291 9.19 2.23 -26.89
C LEU A 291 9.63 3.31 -27.88
N GLN A 292 10.53 2.98 -28.82
CA GLN A 292 10.92 3.89 -29.89
C GLN A 292 9.78 4.20 -30.85
N ALA A 293 8.93 3.22 -31.14
CA ALA A 293 7.81 3.40 -32.05
C ALA A 293 6.71 4.29 -31.47
N SER A 294 6.49 4.24 -30.15
CA SER A 294 5.30 4.85 -29.54
C SER A 294 5.57 6.01 -28.58
N CYS A 295 6.76 6.08 -27.97
CA CYS A 295 6.97 6.93 -26.79
C CYS A 295 8.07 7.99 -26.98
N THR A 296 9.13 7.67 -27.73
CA THR A 296 10.31 8.55 -27.83
C THR A 296 10.04 9.87 -28.54
N SER A 297 9.01 9.95 -29.40
CA SER A 297 8.61 11.20 -30.05
C SER A 297 8.29 12.33 -29.06
N CYS A 298 7.83 11.99 -27.84
CA CYS A 298 7.60 12.94 -26.76
C CYS A 298 8.68 12.86 -25.68
N HIS A 299 9.04 11.65 -25.26
CA HIS A 299 9.89 11.41 -24.08
C HIS A 299 11.40 11.50 -24.34
N ALA A 300 11.85 11.62 -25.61
CA ALA A 300 13.26 11.82 -25.94
C ALA A 300 13.70 13.30 -25.95
N GLY A 301 12.86 14.20 -25.39
CA GLY A 301 13.19 15.61 -25.18
C GLY A 301 12.46 16.61 -26.07
N ALA A 302 11.51 16.16 -26.90
CA ALA A 302 10.63 17.07 -27.63
C ALA A 302 9.62 17.77 -26.71
N VAL A 303 9.22 17.11 -25.61
CA VAL A 303 8.30 17.65 -24.62
C VAL A 303 8.98 17.57 -23.25
N ALA A 304 9.38 18.73 -22.71
CA ALA A 304 10.13 18.81 -21.45
C ALA A 304 9.40 18.14 -20.28
N GLY A 305 8.06 18.31 -20.18
CA GLY A 305 7.26 17.65 -19.15
C GLY A 305 7.30 16.12 -19.27
N ALA A 306 7.22 15.58 -20.49
CA ALA A 306 7.29 14.15 -20.74
C ALA A 306 8.68 13.59 -20.40
N GLN A 307 9.75 14.27 -20.82
CA GLN A 307 11.13 13.85 -20.51
C GLN A 307 11.42 13.90 -19.00
N ASN A 308 10.92 14.93 -18.29
CA ASN A 308 11.07 15.02 -16.85
C ASN A 308 10.32 13.91 -16.10
N ALA A 309 9.18 13.45 -16.64
CA ALA A 309 8.48 12.30 -16.10
C ALA A 309 9.25 11.01 -16.39
N VAL A 310 9.62 10.76 -17.65
CA VAL A 310 10.44 9.61 -18.05
C VAL A 310 11.33 10.04 -19.19
N ASP A 311 12.64 9.99 -18.96
CA ASP A 311 13.61 10.29 -20.01
C ASP A 311 13.82 9.05 -20.88
N MET A 312 13.40 9.13 -22.14
CA MET A 312 13.59 8.07 -23.13
C MET A 312 14.62 8.43 -24.21
N SER A 313 15.41 9.49 -24.02
CA SER A 313 16.43 9.94 -24.98
C SER A 313 17.49 8.89 -25.29
N LYS A 314 17.68 7.92 -24.38
CA LYS A 314 18.69 6.85 -24.47
C LYS A 314 18.15 5.49 -24.90
N VAL A 315 16.84 5.32 -25.08
CA VAL A 315 16.22 4.01 -25.38
C VAL A 315 16.77 3.38 -26.67
N GLY A 316 17.18 4.20 -27.63
CA GLY A 316 17.77 3.73 -28.90
C GLY A 316 19.30 3.71 -28.97
N SER A 317 20.00 3.96 -27.85
CA SER A 317 21.46 4.09 -27.90
C SER A 317 22.14 2.76 -28.21
N ALA A 318 23.27 2.84 -28.92
CA ALA A 318 24.19 1.71 -29.12
C ALA A 318 25.25 1.62 -28.01
N ASP A 319 25.37 2.65 -27.16
CA ASP A 319 26.30 2.67 -26.04
C ASP A 319 25.75 1.82 -24.87
N PRO A 320 26.49 0.81 -24.37
CA PRO A 320 26.02 -0.06 -23.29
C PRO A 320 25.68 0.68 -21.98
N ALA A 321 26.41 1.74 -21.65
CA ALA A 321 26.13 2.51 -20.44
C ALA A 321 24.84 3.32 -20.59
N GLU A 322 24.60 3.89 -21.76
CA GLU A 322 23.35 4.59 -22.07
C GLU A 322 22.15 3.63 -22.16
N GLN A 323 22.34 2.43 -22.68
CA GLN A 323 21.33 1.36 -22.68
C GLN A 323 20.92 0.98 -21.25
N GLN A 324 21.89 0.82 -20.35
CA GLN A 324 21.60 0.56 -18.94
C GLN A 324 20.84 1.72 -18.30
N GLN A 325 21.22 2.96 -18.59
CA GLN A 325 20.51 4.15 -18.11
C GLN A 325 19.07 4.18 -18.60
N ALA A 326 18.84 3.90 -19.89
CA ALA A 326 17.51 3.81 -20.45
C ALA A 326 16.67 2.73 -19.77
N CYS A 327 17.23 1.52 -19.58
CA CYS A 327 16.51 0.44 -18.92
C CYS A 327 16.14 0.81 -17.48
N ASN A 328 17.09 1.35 -16.72
CA ASN A 328 16.84 1.83 -15.36
C ASN A 328 15.73 2.88 -15.33
N GLN A 329 15.71 3.78 -16.32
CA GLN A 329 14.72 4.85 -16.34
C GLN A 329 13.32 4.36 -16.70
N ILE A 330 13.20 3.43 -17.65
CA ILE A 330 11.91 2.79 -17.95
C ILE A 330 11.43 1.92 -16.78
N LEU A 331 12.35 1.25 -16.08
CA LEU A 331 12.02 0.42 -14.92
C LEU A 331 11.32 1.22 -13.82
N THR A 332 11.54 2.54 -13.75
CA THR A 332 10.74 3.37 -12.86
C THR A 332 9.25 3.25 -13.22
N ARG A 333 8.82 3.17 -14.48
CA ARG A 333 7.36 3.08 -14.77
C ARG A 333 6.76 1.68 -14.67
N VAL A 334 7.48 0.74 -14.08
CA VAL A 334 7.10 -0.66 -13.94
C VAL A 334 6.69 -0.98 -12.51
N ASN A 335 5.49 -1.54 -12.35
CA ASN A 335 5.07 -2.16 -11.11
C ASN A 335 5.50 -3.64 -11.13
N LYS A 336 6.59 -3.98 -10.42
CA LYS A 336 7.09 -5.36 -10.38
C LYS A 336 6.13 -6.31 -9.65
N ASN A 337 5.30 -5.83 -8.74
CA ASN A 337 4.36 -6.69 -8.00
C ASN A 337 3.10 -6.99 -8.81
N ASP A 338 2.70 -6.06 -9.68
CA ASP A 338 1.63 -6.26 -10.66
C ASP A 338 2.02 -5.64 -12.02
N PRO A 339 2.78 -6.39 -12.83
CA PRO A 339 3.26 -5.94 -14.14
C PRO A 339 2.17 -5.39 -15.05
N THR A 340 0.98 -5.97 -15.01
CA THR A 340 -0.13 -5.58 -15.89
C THR A 340 -0.69 -4.19 -15.57
N ASN A 341 -0.53 -3.75 -14.32
CA ASN A 341 -0.91 -2.44 -13.82
C ASN A 341 0.29 -1.47 -13.69
N SER A 342 1.34 -1.69 -14.48
CA SER A 342 2.46 -0.76 -14.61
C SER A 342 2.02 0.57 -15.25
N GLY A 343 2.58 1.69 -14.78
CA GLY A 343 2.29 3.02 -15.32
C GLY A 343 2.61 3.15 -16.81
N ILE A 344 3.65 2.45 -17.29
CA ILE A 344 4.02 2.39 -18.71
C ILE A 344 2.89 1.83 -19.61
N PHE A 345 1.96 1.06 -19.03
CA PHE A 345 0.81 0.52 -19.75
C PHE A 345 -0.48 1.29 -19.52
N ILE A 346 -0.67 1.84 -18.32
CA ILE A 346 -1.89 2.55 -17.95
C ILE A 346 -1.95 3.92 -18.62
N ALA A 347 -0.83 4.64 -18.68
CA ALA A 347 -0.79 5.98 -19.24
C ALA A 347 -1.25 6.06 -20.71
N PRO A 348 -0.72 5.23 -21.65
CA PRO A 348 -1.11 5.31 -23.06
C PRO A 348 -2.39 4.52 -23.41
N ASP A 349 -3.06 3.89 -22.43
CA ASP A 349 -4.22 3.05 -22.68
C ASP A 349 -5.45 3.88 -23.07
N PRO A 350 -6.07 3.66 -24.25
CA PRO A 350 -7.27 4.40 -24.68
C PRO A 350 -8.51 4.10 -23.82
N ALA A 351 -8.54 3.00 -23.08
CA ALA A 351 -9.62 2.68 -22.15
C ALA A 351 -9.48 3.41 -20.80
N GLN A 352 -8.32 4.01 -20.51
CA GLN A 352 -8.05 4.69 -19.25
C GLN A 352 -8.10 6.21 -19.41
N ALA A 353 -8.87 6.86 -18.54
CA ALA A 353 -9.06 8.31 -18.52
C ALA A 353 -7.91 9.06 -17.82
N THR A 354 -6.67 8.63 -18.02
CA THR A 354 -5.49 9.39 -17.56
C THR A 354 -5.24 10.60 -18.47
N GLY A 355 -4.66 11.67 -17.93
CA GLY A 355 -4.29 12.91 -18.60
C GLY A 355 -3.04 12.82 -19.46
N HIS A 356 -2.60 11.62 -19.84
CA HIS A 356 -1.51 11.44 -20.79
C HIS A 356 -1.98 11.77 -22.21
N ASP A 357 -1.33 12.75 -22.86
CA ASP A 357 -1.75 13.27 -24.17
C ASP A 357 -1.78 12.22 -25.29
N PHE A 358 -0.87 11.25 -25.24
CA PHE A 358 -0.84 10.14 -26.19
C PHE A 358 -1.69 8.98 -25.69
N LYS A 359 -2.53 8.45 -26.58
CA LYS A 359 -3.27 7.19 -26.42
C LYS A 359 -3.08 6.33 -27.66
N PHE A 360 -2.99 5.01 -27.50
CA PHE A 360 -2.99 4.11 -28.64
C PHE A 360 -4.29 4.24 -29.43
N GLY A 361 -4.19 4.26 -30.77
CA GLY A 361 -5.34 4.42 -31.66
C GLY A 361 -6.33 3.25 -31.64
N SER A 362 -5.88 2.07 -31.18
CA SER A 362 -6.72 0.89 -31.03
C SER A 362 -6.32 0.03 -29.82
N ALA A 363 -7.28 -0.77 -29.33
CA ALA A 363 -7.01 -1.75 -28.28
C ALA A 363 -6.02 -2.84 -28.73
N ALA A 364 -5.97 -3.14 -30.02
CA ALA A 364 -5.03 -4.12 -30.59
C ALA A 364 -3.58 -3.61 -30.50
N ASP A 365 -3.35 -2.34 -30.83
CA ASP A 365 -2.00 -1.73 -30.75
C ASP A 365 -1.53 -1.63 -29.29
N ASN A 366 -2.42 -1.23 -28.37
CA ASN A 366 -2.13 -1.22 -26.93
C ASN A 366 -1.78 -2.62 -26.42
N THR A 367 -2.52 -3.65 -26.86
CA THR A 367 -2.26 -5.04 -26.48
C THR A 367 -0.92 -5.53 -27.03
N ALA A 368 -0.58 -5.19 -28.28
CA ALA A 368 0.70 -5.55 -28.88
C ALA A 368 1.88 -4.90 -28.13
N PHE A 369 1.76 -3.60 -27.80
CA PHE A 369 2.74 -2.88 -26.99
C PHE A 369 2.92 -3.53 -25.61
N ARG A 370 1.82 -3.79 -24.89
CA ARG A 370 1.82 -4.46 -23.58
C ARG A 370 2.52 -5.81 -23.64
N ASN A 371 2.13 -6.66 -24.59
CA ASN A 371 2.67 -8.01 -24.72
C ASN A 371 4.18 -8.01 -25.00
N ALA A 372 4.68 -7.04 -25.78
CA ALA A 372 6.11 -6.93 -26.05
C ALA A 372 6.90 -6.60 -24.77
N LEU A 373 6.49 -5.57 -24.02
CA LEU A 373 7.20 -5.14 -22.81
C LEU A 373 7.06 -6.14 -21.65
N LEU A 374 5.92 -6.85 -21.54
CA LEU A 374 5.72 -7.85 -20.49
C LEU A 374 6.76 -8.98 -20.53
N VAL A 375 7.34 -9.27 -21.70
CA VAL A 375 8.43 -10.26 -21.82
C VAL A 375 9.63 -9.87 -20.95
N TRP A 376 10.02 -8.59 -20.99
CA TRP A 376 11.10 -8.07 -20.15
C TRP A 376 10.66 -7.89 -18.70
N ILE A 377 9.49 -7.28 -18.47
CA ILE A 377 9.03 -6.94 -17.11
C ILE A 377 8.86 -8.19 -16.23
N GLU A 378 8.34 -9.30 -16.76
CA GLU A 378 8.18 -10.54 -15.99
C GLU A 378 9.53 -11.18 -15.60
N LYS A 379 10.54 -11.02 -16.46
CA LYS A 379 11.90 -11.46 -16.14
C LYS A 379 12.55 -10.54 -15.11
N GLU A 380 12.34 -9.23 -15.23
CA GLU A 380 12.82 -8.26 -14.26
C GLU A 380 12.20 -8.48 -12.87
N ARG A 381 10.91 -8.81 -12.81
CA ARG A 381 10.18 -9.17 -11.58
C ARG A 381 10.81 -10.36 -10.84
N THR A 382 11.35 -11.33 -11.59
CA THR A 382 11.90 -12.58 -11.02
C THR A 382 13.43 -12.57 -10.92
N ALA A 383 14.10 -11.53 -11.41
CA ALA A 383 15.54 -11.40 -11.35
C ALA A 383 16.01 -11.16 -9.89
N PRO A 384 17.06 -11.86 -9.42
CA PRO A 384 17.53 -11.85 -8.03
C PRO A 384 18.05 -10.49 -7.56
#